data_AF-A0A396IL54-F1
#
_entry.id   AF-A0A396IL54-F1
#
_cell.length_a   1.000
_cell.length_b   1.000
_cell.length_c   1.000
_cell.angle_alpha   90.00
_cell.angle_beta   90.00
_cell.angle_gamma   90.00
#
_symmetry.space_group_name_H-M   'P 1'
#
loop_
_entity.id
_entity.type
_entity.pdbx_description
1 polymer ?
#
loop_
_entity_poly.entity_id
_entity_poly.type
_entity_poly.pdbx_seq_one_letter_code
_entity_poly.pdbx_strand_id
1 'polypeptide(L)'
;MEYSLNNEEMRKTLNSNHVPMARRGLGSKGAKIQLLANHFRVGLSKNDGYFYHYNVALCYQDGHAVEVKGVGRKVIDKLCETYDVLRNKNFAYDGEKSLFTLRSLHHKKQEFIVVLEEVSSTRVGSNPSEATKRMKHQSRSKTFKVEISHVSKIPLQEITDALRGQESEHYQEAFNFLDTILRQNAAKQYVQINKS
;
A
#
# COMPACT_ATOMS: atom_id res chain seq x y z
N MET A 1 8.73 20.26 -47.50
CA MET A 1 7.29 20.14 -47.21
C MET A 1 7.14 19.80 -45.75
N GLU A 2 7.10 20.83 -44.91
CA GLU A 2 6.77 20.71 -43.49
C GLU A 2 5.25 20.60 -43.36
N TYR A 3 4.78 19.57 -42.67
CA TYR A 3 3.40 19.49 -42.19
C TYR A 3 3.39 19.78 -40.70
N SER A 4 3.16 21.05 -40.36
CA SER A 4 2.78 21.48 -39.01
C SER A 4 1.26 21.41 -38.90
N LEU A 5 0.72 20.36 -38.28
CA LEU A 5 -0.70 20.23 -37.99
C LEU A 5 -0.92 20.17 -36.46
N ASN A 6 -1.47 21.27 -35.95
CA ASN A 6 -2.40 21.40 -34.81
C ASN A 6 -2.20 20.49 -33.60
N ASN A 7 -1.28 20.91 -32.71
CA ASN A 7 -1.19 20.38 -31.34
C ASN A 7 -2.28 20.94 -30.40
N GLU A 8 -3.09 21.90 -30.88
CA GLU A 8 -4.12 22.58 -30.08
C GLU A 8 -5.47 21.84 -30.07
N GLU A 9 -5.74 21.05 -31.11
CA GLU A 9 -6.99 20.29 -31.27
C GLU A 9 -7.00 19.01 -30.40
N MET A 10 -5.82 18.42 -30.17
CA MET A 10 -5.60 17.30 -29.25
C MET A 10 -5.80 17.66 -27.76
N ARG A 11 -5.71 18.94 -27.40
CA ARG A 11 -5.91 19.40 -26.02
C ARG A 11 -7.38 19.58 -25.64
N LYS A 12 -8.29 19.65 -26.61
CA LYS A 12 -9.73 19.82 -26.35
C LYS A 12 -10.47 18.52 -26.00
N THR A 13 -9.90 17.34 -26.25
CA THR A 13 -10.59 16.05 -26.08
C THR A 13 -10.33 15.36 -24.73
N LEU A 14 -9.46 15.90 -23.87
CA LEU A 14 -9.12 15.30 -22.57
C LEU A 14 -10.07 15.69 -21.42
N ASN A 15 -10.96 16.67 -21.62
CA ASN A 15 -11.88 17.16 -20.60
C ASN A 15 -13.34 16.74 -20.86
N SER A 16 -13.56 15.48 -21.21
CA SER A 16 -14.92 14.97 -21.19
C SER A 16 -15.28 14.62 -19.73
N ASN A 17 -15.99 15.51 -19.05
CA ASN A 17 -16.60 15.28 -17.73
C ASN A 17 -17.73 14.23 -17.83
N HIS A 18 -17.46 13.06 -18.37
CA HIS A 18 -18.39 11.95 -18.43
C HIS A 18 -18.33 11.21 -17.10
N VAL A 19 -19.26 11.54 -16.21
CA VAL A 19 -19.54 10.73 -15.02
C VAL A 19 -20.43 9.54 -15.41
N PRO A 20 -20.29 8.38 -14.74
CA PRO A 20 -21.21 7.27 -14.93
C PRO A 20 -22.66 7.71 -14.71
N MET A 21 -23.59 7.28 -15.58
CA MET A 21 -25.02 7.56 -15.39
C MET A 21 -25.50 6.94 -14.08
N ALA A 22 -26.14 7.75 -13.24
CA ALA A 22 -26.77 7.26 -12.01
C ALA A 22 -27.81 6.17 -12.30
N ARG A 23 -27.88 5.17 -11.41
CA ARG A 23 -28.88 4.09 -11.50
C ARG A 23 -30.29 4.69 -11.41
N ARG A 24 -31.11 4.50 -12.45
CA ARG A 24 -32.47 5.04 -12.55
C ARG A 24 -33.49 4.41 -11.59
N GLY A 25 -33.17 3.28 -10.98
CA GLY A 25 -34.03 2.57 -10.04
C GLY A 25 -33.65 1.09 -9.87
N LEU A 26 -34.48 0.35 -9.15
CA LEU A 26 -34.35 -1.09 -8.97
C LEU A 26 -35.28 -1.84 -9.95
N GLY A 27 -34.87 -3.03 -10.39
CA GLY A 27 -35.72 -3.90 -11.22
C GLY A 27 -36.92 -4.44 -10.43
N SER A 28 -38.08 -4.52 -11.08
CA SER A 28 -39.35 -4.91 -10.44
C SER A 28 -39.99 -6.19 -11.00
N LYS A 29 -39.48 -6.73 -12.12
CA LYS A 29 -40.04 -7.93 -12.77
C LYS A 29 -39.42 -9.20 -12.20
N GLY A 30 -40.21 -10.27 -12.17
CA GLY A 30 -39.77 -11.62 -11.78
C GLY A 30 -40.20 -12.03 -10.37
N ALA A 31 -40.14 -13.34 -10.11
CA ALA A 31 -40.39 -13.87 -8.78
C ALA A 31 -39.22 -13.55 -7.84
N LYS A 32 -39.53 -13.10 -6.62
CA LYS A 32 -38.51 -12.81 -5.60
C LYS A 32 -37.94 -14.12 -5.05
N ILE A 33 -36.63 -14.21 -4.99
CA ILE A 33 -35.90 -15.33 -4.37
C ILE A 33 -34.96 -14.79 -3.30
N GLN A 34 -34.72 -15.58 -2.26
CA GLN A 34 -33.74 -15.26 -1.23
C GLN A 34 -32.37 -15.76 -1.69
N LEU A 35 -31.36 -14.88 -1.61
CA LEU A 35 -30.00 -15.19 -2.00
C LEU A 35 -29.06 -14.91 -0.84
N LEU A 36 -28.02 -15.74 -0.74
CA LEU A 36 -26.83 -15.43 0.03
C LEU A 36 -25.73 -15.04 -0.95
N ALA A 37 -24.95 -14.03 -0.58
CA ALA A 37 -23.80 -13.59 -1.36
C ALA A 37 -22.55 -13.67 -0.48
N ASN A 38 -21.39 -13.90 -1.10
CA ASN A 38 -20.10 -13.82 -0.44
C ASN A 38 -19.65 -12.36 -0.24
N HIS A 39 -20.56 -11.53 0.28
CA HIS A 39 -20.35 -10.11 0.58
C HIS A 39 -20.61 -9.89 2.07
N PHE A 40 -19.55 -9.57 2.81
CA PHE A 40 -19.62 -9.32 4.24
C PHE A 40 -19.77 -7.83 4.48
N ARG A 41 -20.72 -7.45 5.33
CA ARG A 41 -20.92 -6.05 5.72
C ARG A 41 -19.72 -5.59 6.56
N VAL A 42 -19.01 -4.60 6.05
CA VAL A 42 -17.94 -3.90 6.78
C VAL A 42 -18.51 -2.62 7.38
N GLY A 43 -18.20 -2.34 8.64
CA GLY A 43 -18.63 -1.13 9.32
C GLY A 43 -17.66 -0.74 10.42
N LEU A 44 -17.58 0.56 10.70
CA LEU A 44 -16.79 1.12 11.79
C LEU A 44 -17.66 1.24 13.05
N SER A 45 -17.13 0.82 14.20
CA SER A 45 -17.83 0.93 15.48
C SER A 45 -17.76 2.34 16.08
N LYS A 46 -16.76 3.13 15.70
CA LYS A 46 -16.55 4.52 16.10
C LYS A 46 -16.09 5.31 14.87
N ASN A 47 -16.76 6.41 14.60
CA ASN A 47 -16.43 7.32 13.49
C ASN A 47 -15.74 8.60 13.96
N ASP A 48 -15.50 8.72 15.26
CA ASP A 48 -14.76 9.85 15.82
C ASP A 48 -13.25 9.62 15.67
N GLY A 49 -12.56 10.69 15.27
CA GLY A 49 -11.12 10.70 15.04
C GLY A 49 -10.72 10.78 13.57
N TYR A 50 -9.44 10.54 13.34
CA TYR A 50 -8.79 10.75 12.05
C TYR A 50 -7.85 9.59 11.76
N PHE A 51 -7.67 9.32 10.47
CA PHE A 51 -6.51 8.60 9.98
C PHE A 51 -5.60 9.55 9.21
N TYR A 52 -4.34 9.18 9.10
CA TYR A 52 -3.30 9.99 8.50
C TYR A 52 -2.67 9.20 7.36
N HIS A 53 -2.60 9.83 6.19
CA HIS A 53 -1.95 9.30 5.01
C HIS A 53 -0.54 9.88 4.89
N TYR A 54 0.42 9.00 4.66
CA TYR A 54 1.82 9.30 4.42
C TYR A 54 2.27 8.68 3.10
N ASN A 55 3.12 9.40 2.39
CA ASN A 55 3.85 8.89 1.25
C ASN A 55 5.18 8.28 1.72
N VAL A 56 5.52 7.11 1.18
CA VAL A 56 6.76 6.39 1.43
C VAL A 56 7.58 6.39 0.15
N ALA A 57 8.74 7.04 0.16
CA ALA A 57 9.71 6.97 -0.93
C ALA A 57 10.87 6.05 -0.53
N LEU A 58 11.17 5.10 -1.40
CA LEU A 58 12.18 4.06 -1.20
C LEU A 58 13.22 4.15 -2.31
N CYS A 59 14.46 4.46 -1.93
CA CYS A 59 15.61 4.44 -2.82
C CYS A 59 16.72 3.58 -2.26
N TYR A 60 17.53 3.02 -3.16
CA TYR A 60 18.83 2.45 -2.79
C TYR A 60 19.80 3.57 -2.37
N GLN A 61 20.93 3.17 -1.80
CA GLN A 61 21.97 4.12 -1.36
C GLN A 61 22.52 4.98 -2.51
N ASP A 62 22.55 4.43 -3.73
CA ASP A 62 22.97 5.10 -4.97
C ASP A 62 21.93 6.10 -5.51
N GLY A 63 20.75 6.20 -4.89
CA GLY A 63 19.68 7.12 -5.24
C GLY A 63 18.66 6.58 -6.23
N HIS A 64 18.86 5.37 -6.78
CA HIS A 64 17.88 4.76 -7.67
C HIS A 64 16.65 4.26 -6.90
N ALA A 65 15.47 4.38 -7.51
CA ALA A 65 14.23 3.90 -6.93
C ALA A 65 14.24 2.36 -6.82
N VAL A 66 13.59 1.83 -5.78
CA VAL A 66 13.46 0.39 -5.60
C VAL A 66 12.33 -0.16 -6.48
N GLU A 67 12.69 -0.84 -7.57
CA GLU A 67 11.70 -1.41 -8.51
C GLU A 67 11.23 -2.83 -8.15
N VAL A 68 11.89 -3.48 -7.19
CA VAL A 68 11.60 -4.87 -6.84
C VAL A 68 10.37 -4.96 -5.95
N LYS A 69 9.29 -5.55 -6.48
CA LYS A 69 8.03 -5.77 -5.74
C LYS A 69 8.27 -6.57 -4.46
N GLY A 70 7.59 -6.16 -3.39
CA GLY A 70 7.63 -6.82 -2.08
C GLY A 70 8.84 -6.47 -1.21
N VAL A 71 9.88 -5.81 -1.74
CA VAL A 71 11.01 -5.32 -0.92
C VAL A 71 10.55 -4.23 0.04
N GLY A 72 9.65 -3.35 -0.38
CA GLY A 72 9.15 -2.25 0.47
C GLY A 72 8.61 -2.75 1.81
N ARG A 73 7.82 -3.83 1.82
CA ARG A 73 7.28 -4.39 3.08
C ARG A 73 8.39 -4.88 4.01
N LYS A 74 9.39 -5.58 3.47
CA LYS A 74 10.57 -6.03 4.24
C LYS A 74 11.36 -4.84 4.80
N VAL A 75 11.53 -3.78 4.02
CA VAL A 75 12.22 -2.57 4.46
C VAL A 75 11.44 -1.89 5.59
N ILE A 76 10.12 -1.74 5.46
CA ILE A 76 9.27 -1.15 6.51
C ILE A 76 9.23 -2.02 7.78
N ASP A 77 9.19 -3.34 7.64
CA ASP A 77 9.28 -4.26 8.78
C ASP A 77 10.61 -4.05 9.52
N LYS A 78 11.74 -3.99 8.78
CA LYS A 78 13.05 -3.72 9.36
C LYS A 78 13.20 -2.31 9.95
N LEU A 79 12.52 -1.33 9.36
CA LEU A 79 12.44 0.02 9.89
C LEU A 79 11.77 0.00 11.27
N CYS A 80 10.69 -0.77 11.45
CA CYS A 80 10.00 -0.92 12.74
C CYS A 80 10.83 -1.65 13.80
N GLU A 81 11.70 -2.57 13.38
CA GLU A 81 12.67 -3.21 14.28
C GLU A 81 13.74 -2.21 14.76
N THR A 82 14.27 -1.40 13.84
CA THR A 82 15.40 -0.50 14.07
C THR A 82 14.99 0.82 14.75
N TYR A 83 13.83 1.36 14.38
CA TYR A 83 13.36 2.67 14.82
C TYR A 83 11.98 2.57 15.49
N ASP A 84 11.78 3.33 16.56
CA ASP A 84 10.52 3.34 17.33
C ASP A 84 9.39 4.16 16.67
N VAL A 85 9.64 4.78 15.51
CA VAL A 85 8.74 5.78 14.90
C VAL A 85 7.38 5.19 14.51
N LEU A 86 7.37 3.96 13.99
CA LEU A 86 6.15 3.24 13.61
C LEU A 86 5.75 2.16 14.62
N ARG A 87 6.60 1.91 15.63
CA ARG A 87 6.34 0.92 16.66
C ARG A 87 5.13 1.36 17.48
N ASN A 88 4.22 0.43 17.74
CA ASN A 88 2.96 0.66 18.49
C ASN A 88 1.99 1.69 17.88
N LYS A 89 2.22 2.19 16.65
CA LYS A 89 1.34 3.20 16.02
C LYS A 89 0.19 2.64 15.19
N ASN A 90 0.01 1.31 15.16
CA ASN A 90 -1.02 0.62 14.38
C ASN A 90 -1.12 1.20 12.95
N PHE A 91 -0.11 0.91 12.14
CA PHE A 91 -0.03 1.39 10.77
C PHE A 91 -0.47 0.33 9.76
N ALA A 92 -0.77 0.77 8.55
CA ALA A 92 -1.02 -0.08 7.38
C ALA A 92 -0.20 0.44 6.19
N TYR A 93 0.47 -0.43 5.46
CA TYR A 93 1.31 -0.07 4.33
C TYR A 93 0.98 -0.93 3.12
N ASP A 94 0.71 -0.28 1.99
CA ASP A 94 0.30 -0.94 0.74
C ASP A 94 1.40 -1.81 0.13
N GLY A 95 2.66 -1.60 0.50
CA GLY A 95 3.83 -2.29 -0.04
C GLY A 95 4.57 -1.50 -1.12
N GLU A 96 4.10 -0.29 -1.43
CA GLU A 96 4.64 0.61 -2.44
C GLU A 96 4.84 2.01 -1.84
N LYS A 97 3.84 2.89 -1.90
CA LYS A 97 3.98 4.31 -1.56
C LYS A 97 3.06 4.79 -0.45
N SER A 98 1.99 4.09 -0.14
CA SER A 98 0.94 4.61 0.76
C SER A 98 1.05 3.95 2.13
N LEU A 99 1.31 4.76 3.15
CA LEU A 99 1.31 4.34 4.55
C LEU A 99 0.24 5.11 5.31
N PHE A 100 -0.55 4.39 6.08
CA PHE A 100 -1.63 4.94 6.87
C PHE A 100 -1.44 4.66 8.36
N THR A 101 -1.87 5.59 9.20
CA THR A 101 -1.85 5.43 10.66
C THR A 101 -3.11 6.02 11.29
N LEU A 102 -3.47 5.55 12.48
CA LEU A 102 -4.55 6.15 13.29
C LEU A 102 -4.06 7.33 14.16
N ARG A 103 -2.75 7.53 14.27
CA ARG A 103 -2.14 8.59 15.09
C ARG A 103 -1.04 9.27 14.31
N SER A 104 -1.01 10.60 14.36
CA SER A 104 0.03 11.39 13.71
C SER A 104 1.43 10.94 14.13
N LEU A 105 2.34 10.89 13.16
CA LEU A 105 3.77 10.86 13.39
C LEU A 105 4.25 12.22 13.93
N HIS A 106 5.38 12.21 14.65
CA HIS A 106 5.92 13.40 15.32
C HIS A 106 6.32 14.50 14.34
N HIS A 107 6.92 14.11 13.21
CA HIS A 107 7.37 15.03 12.18
C HIS A 107 6.62 14.79 10.88
N LYS A 108 6.41 15.88 10.13
CA LYS A 108 5.78 15.83 8.80
C LYS A 108 6.63 15.09 7.78
N LYS A 109 7.96 15.13 7.90
CA LYS A 109 8.91 14.44 7.02
C LYS A 109 9.98 13.78 7.89
N GLN A 110 10.28 12.50 7.62
CA GLN A 110 11.30 11.74 8.32
C GLN A 110 12.05 10.85 7.34
N GLU A 111 13.37 10.78 7.52
CA GLU A 111 14.27 10.01 6.67
C GLU A 111 15.02 8.99 7.52
N PHE A 112 15.14 7.77 7.00
CA PHE A 112 15.74 6.63 7.68
C PHE A 112 16.69 5.89 6.75
N ILE A 113 17.69 5.26 7.35
CA ILE A 113 18.59 4.35 6.65
C ILE A 113 18.32 2.95 7.18
N VAL A 114 17.88 2.05 6.31
CA VAL A 114 17.52 0.69 6.66
C VAL A 114 18.45 -0.26 5.93
N VAL A 115 19.10 -1.17 6.66
CA VAL A 115 19.95 -2.20 6.09
C VAL A 115 19.22 -3.53 6.15
N LEU A 116 18.99 -4.15 4.98
CA LEU A 116 18.46 -5.50 4.88
C LEU A 116 19.59 -6.48 4.52
N GLU A 117 19.74 -7.52 5.31
CA GLU A 117 20.60 -8.65 4.95
C GLU A 117 19.88 -9.55 3.94
N GLU A 118 20.51 -9.81 2.78
CA GLU A 118 20.03 -10.88 1.91
C GLU A 118 20.26 -12.22 2.60
N VAL A 119 19.17 -12.84 3.06
CA VAL A 119 19.19 -14.26 3.39
C VAL A 119 19.42 -14.98 2.07
N SER A 120 20.63 -15.52 1.86
CA SER A 120 20.88 -16.37 0.70
C SER A 120 19.88 -17.51 0.76
N SER A 121 18.86 -17.49 -0.10
CA SER A 121 18.01 -18.66 -0.30
C SER A 121 18.91 -19.71 -0.94
N THR A 122 19.56 -20.53 -0.11
CA THR A 122 20.21 -21.75 -0.54
C THR A 122 19.12 -22.58 -1.20
N ARG A 123 19.05 -22.53 -2.53
CA ARG A 123 18.30 -23.52 -3.30
C ARG A 123 18.98 -24.85 -3.01
N VAL A 124 18.40 -25.62 -2.11
CA VAL A 124 18.76 -27.03 -1.92
C VAL A 124 18.39 -27.73 -3.22
N GLY A 125 19.40 -28.06 -4.01
CA GLY A 125 19.25 -28.65 -5.34
C GLY A 125 20.58 -29.07 -5.95
N SER A 126 20.97 -30.30 -5.62
CA SER A 126 21.90 -31.22 -6.29
C SER A 126 23.44 -31.03 -6.21
N ASN A 127 24.03 -32.07 -5.59
CA ASN A 127 25.36 -32.68 -5.71
C ASN A 127 26.55 -32.14 -4.88
N PRO A 128 27.08 -32.94 -3.92
CA PRO A 128 28.36 -32.71 -3.29
C PRO A 128 29.44 -33.49 -4.03
N SER A 129 30.19 -32.84 -4.93
CA SER A 129 31.45 -33.39 -5.42
C SER A 129 32.57 -32.38 -5.22
N GLU A 130 33.43 -32.73 -4.26
CA GLU A 130 34.85 -32.38 -4.11
C GLU A 130 35.27 -30.91 -4.05
N ALA A 131 35.67 -30.54 -2.83
CA ALA A 131 36.86 -29.76 -2.50
C ALA A 131 37.20 -28.58 -3.42
N THR A 132 36.78 -27.37 -3.02
CA THR A 132 37.70 -26.22 -2.92
C THR A 132 37.06 -25.06 -2.16
N LYS A 133 37.80 -24.59 -1.14
CA LYS A 133 37.77 -23.25 -0.53
C LYS A 133 36.44 -22.79 0.10
N ARG A 134 36.50 -22.53 1.41
CA ARG A 134 35.55 -21.70 2.17
C ARG A 134 35.41 -20.33 1.50
N MET A 135 34.57 -20.21 0.47
CA MET A 135 34.08 -18.91 0.03
C MET A 135 33.14 -18.43 1.10
N LYS A 136 33.65 -17.49 1.90
CA LYS A 136 32.88 -16.67 2.83
C LYS A 136 31.60 -16.26 2.10
N HIS A 137 30.46 -16.83 2.48
CA HIS A 137 29.14 -16.34 2.09
C HIS A 137 29.06 -14.92 2.64
N GLN A 138 29.55 -13.93 1.87
CA GLN A 138 29.37 -12.53 2.18
C GLN A 138 27.88 -12.30 2.00
N SER A 139 27.14 -12.29 3.11
CA SER A 139 25.80 -11.75 3.19
C SER A 139 25.81 -10.40 2.49
N ARG A 140 25.19 -10.32 1.31
CA ARG A 140 25.07 -9.07 0.57
C ARG A 140 23.98 -8.26 1.24
N SER A 141 24.35 -7.49 2.26
CA SER A 141 23.45 -6.51 2.85
C SER A 141 23.21 -5.38 1.86
N LYS A 142 21.96 -4.97 1.69
CA LYS A 142 21.57 -3.81 0.89
C LYS A 142 21.07 -2.70 1.80
N THR A 143 21.50 -1.48 1.51
CA THR A 143 21.13 -0.28 2.25
C THR A 143 20.07 0.50 1.48
N PHE A 144 19.01 0.87 2.18
CA PHE A 144 17.86 1.60 1.66
C PHE A 144 17.73 2.92 2.39
N LYS A 145 17.43 3.98 1.63
CA LYS A 145 16.95 5.26 2.16
C LYS A 145 15.43 5.24 2.09
N VAL A 146 14.80 5.45 3.25
CA VAL A 146 13.34 5.49 3.38
C VAL A 146 12.94 6.87 3.82
N GLU A 147 12.09 7.53 3.04
CA GLU A 147 11.47 8.78 3.40
C GLU A 147 9.97 8.56 3.67
N ILE A 148 9.48 9.06 4.80
CA ILE A 148 8.05 9.07 5.15
C ILE A 148 7.61 10.53 5.26
N SER A 149 6.69 10.96 4.41
CA SER A 149 6.19 12.33 4.34
C SER A 149 4.66 12.39 4.48
N HIS A 150 4.16 13.32 5.29
CA HIS A 150 2.73 13.51 5.54
C HIS A 150 2.04 14.03 4.29
N VAL A 151 0.96 13.38 3.89
CA VAL A 151 0.11 13.78 2.77
C VAL A 151 -1.13 14.48 3.30
N SER A 152 -1.98 13.77 4.04
CA SER A 152 -3.27 14.29 4.49
C SER A 152 -3.72 13.71 5.83
N LYS A 153 -4.56 14.48 6.53
CA LYS A 153 -5.26 14.08 7.75
C LYS A 153 -6.75 14.00 7.40
N ILE A 154 -7.33 12.81 7.50
CA ILE A 154 -8.66 12.52 6.96
C ILE A 154 -9.58 12.04 8.10
N PRO A 155 -10.79 12.60 8.25
CA PRO A 155 -11.76 12.12 9.23
C PRO A 155 -12.13 10.65 8.97
N LEU A 156 -12.30 9.84 10.03
CA LEU A 156 -12.79 8.46 9.87
C LEU A 156 -14.21 8.40 9.29
N GLN A 157 -14.98 9.47 9.42
CA GLN A 157 -16.31 9.59 8.81
C GLN A 157 -16.28 9.43 7.29
N GLU A 158 -15.20 9.84 6.61
CA GLU A 158 -15.02 9.69 5.16
C GLU A 158 -15.11 8.22 4.72
N ILE A 159 -14.68 7.28 5.57
CA ILE A 159 -14.82 5.84 5.28
C ILE A 159 -16.29 5.41 5.32
N THR A 160 -17.06 5.94 6.27
CA THR A 160 -18.49 5.61 6.37
C THR A 160 -19.27 6.18 5.20
N ASP A 161 -18.94 7.39 4.79
CA ASP A 161 -19.57 8.07 3.67
C ASP A 161 -19.21 7.36 2.35
N ALA A 162 -17.93 6.99 2.18
CA ALA A 162 -17.45 6.17 1.07
C ALA A 162 -18.16 4.81 0.99
N LEU A 163 -18.35 4.12 2.12
CA LEU A 163 -19.10 2.85 2.18
C LEU A 163 -20.60 3.01 1.85
N ARG A 164 -21.17 4.21 2.02
CA ARG A 164 -22.54 4.56 1.59
C ARG A 164 -22.61 4.97 0.12
N GLY A 165 -21.47 5.04 -0.58
CA GLY A 165 -21.38 5.50 -1.97
C GLY A 165 -21.52 7.02 -2.09
N GLN A 166 -21.26 7.78 -1.03
CA GLN A 166 -21.20 9.24 -1.11
C GLN A 166 -19.80 9.63 -1.61
N GLU A 167 -19.75 10.33 -2.73
CA GLU A 167 -18.49 10.85 -3.26
C GLU A 167 -18.02 12.05 -2.42
N SER A 168 -16.74 12.06 -2.09
CA SER A 168 -16.04 13.14 -1.39
C SER A 168 -14.64 13.31 -1.97
N GLU A 169 -13.95 14.40 -1.59
CA GLU A 169 -12.56 14.63 -1.99
C GLU A 169 -11.63 13.49 -1.56
N HIS A 170 -11.92 12.86 -0.40
CA HIS A 170 -11.10 11.81 0.19
C HIS A 170 -11.64 10.39 -0.05
N TYR A 171 -12.58 10.23 -0.98
CA TYR A 171 -13.23 8.96 -1.28
C TYR A 171 -12.20 7.87 -1.64
N GLN A 172 -11.24 8.19 -2.50
CA GLN A 172 -10.21 7.24 -2.92
C GLN A 172 -9.29 6.85 -1.76
N GLU A 173 -8.86 7.81 -0.95
CA GLU A 173 -8.00 7.58 0.21
C GLU A 173 -8.71 6.72 1.27
N ALA A 174 -10.00 6.94 1.50
CA ALA A 174 -10.81 6.15 2.42
C ALA A 174 -10.90 4.69 1.98
N PHE A 175 -11.12 4.42 0.68
CA PHE A 175 -11.09 3.06 0.14
C PHE A 175 -9.70 2.43 0.21
N ASN A 176 -8.67 3.17 -0.18
CA ASN A 176 -7.29 2.69 -0.13
C ASN A 176 -6.87 2.35 1.30
N PHE A 177 -7.25 3.17 2.28
CA PHE A 177 -7.03 2.91 3.70
C PHE A 177 -7.67 1.59 4.13
N LEU A 178 -8.96 1.41 3.83
CA LEU A 178 -9.72 0.22 4.22
C LEU A 178 -9.14 -1.04 3.58
N ASP A 179 -8.91 -1.00 2.28
CA ASP A 179 -8.33 -2.09 1.51
C ASP A 179 -6.92 -2.46 2.00
N THR A 180 -6.08 -1.47 2.28
CA THR A 180 -4.71 -1.68 2.78
C THR A 180 -4.74 -2.35 4.16
N ILE A 181 -5.59 -1.91 5.08
CA ILE A 181 -5.72 -2.52 6.42
C ILE A 181 -6.19 -3.96 6.32
N LEU A 182 -7.24 -4.23 5.53
CA LEU A 182 -7.81 -5.57 5.39
C LEU A 182 -6.79 -6.55 4.79
N ARG A 183 -6.08 -6.12 3.73
CA ARG A 183 -5.01 -6.94 3.12
C ARG A 183 -3.84 -7.15 4.06
N GLN A 184 -3.39 -6.13 4.77
CA GLN A 184 -2.29 -6.25 5.73
C GLN A 184 -2.66 -7.20 6.88
N ASN A 185 -3.89 -7.13 7.39
CA ASN A 185 -4.36 -8.05 8.42
C ASN A 185 -4.37 -9.50 7.91
N ALA A 186 -4.91 -9.74 6.70
CA ALA A 186 -4.91 -11.07 6.09
C ALA A 186 -3.48 -11.62 5.90
N ALA A 187 -2.54 -10.79 5.43
CA ALA A 187 -1.14 -11.17 5.27
C ALA A 187 -0.48 -11.56 6.61
N LYS A 188 -0.74 -10.80 7.69
CA LYS A 188 -0.24 -11.13 9.03
C LYS A 188 -0.81 -12.45 9.54
N GLN A 189 -2.12 -12.68 9.38
CA GLN A 189 -2.76 -13.93 9.79
C GLN A 189 -2.21 -15.14 9.04
N TYR A 190 -2.02 -15.02 7.72
CA TYR A 190 -1.41 -16.09 6.91
C TYR A 190 0.01 -16.45 7.39
N VAL A 191 0.82 -15.46 7.76
CA VAL A 191 2.17 -15.71 8.29
C VAL A 191 2.14 -16.41 9.65
N GLN A 192 1.18 -16.11 10.53
CA GLN A 192 1.07 -16.78 11.84
C GLN A 192 0.67 -18.25 11.70
N ILE A 193 -0.25 -18.57 10.78
CA ILE A 193 -0.69 -19.94 10.52
C ILE A 193 0.47 -20.81 10.02
N ASN A 194 1.34 -20.28 9.14
CA ASN A 194 2.47 -21.04 8.58
C ASN A 194 3.70 -21.14 9.52
N LYS A 195 3.63 -20.54 10.72
CA LYS A 195 4.65 -20.66 11.77
C LYS A 195 4.24 -21.61 12.89
N SER A 196 2.99 -22.08 12.89
CA SER A 196 2.44 -23.08 13.82
C SER A 196 2.56 -24.47 13.22
#